data_AF-A0A812VV65-F1
#
_entry.id   AF-A0A812VV65-F1
#
_cell.length_a   1.000
_cell.length_b   1.000
_cell.length_c   1.000
_cell.angle_alpha   90.00
_cell.angle_beta   90.00
_cell.angle_gamma   90.00
#
_symmetry.space_group_name_H-M   'P 1'
#
loop_
_entity.id
_entity.type
_entity.pdbx_description
1 polymer ?
#
loop_
_entity_poly.entity_id
_entity_poly.type
_entity_poly.pdbx_seq_one_letter_code
_entity_poly.pdbx_strand_id
1 'polypeptide(L)'
;MMSDECPETKVADAISKAVIDHRVIALVVMSTIASLMLEFAYKCSSRQPFFEKLSQKRKWVINSHLQRAPLAPLLLVGYVLAIYILATGCNVASAYMLTSAFLAATMDFQEWVRFWPRDLPWEYIWHHIAVIVLGIQFCDLGLKSTWQWCIFMANIGVQWCTNYVSNLIFLSPSVRVCKWATRCQFLVIPAKTCNVCIMCHKIKEAAETGTWGIAAMLTVTCLGYTYIFVKSASFYLRFDAQKYFSTHQGVWNRSAPLAESEESIESGAKSQV
;
A
#
# COMPACT_ATOMS: atom_id res chain seq x y z
N MET A 1 15.45 -23.76 32.37
CA MET A 1 15.63 -23.77 30.90
C MET A 1 16.51 -22.61 30.55
N MET A 2 17.76 -22.88 30.19
CA MET A 2 18.73 -21.86 29.80
C MET A 2 18.22 -21.20 28.51
N SER A 3 18.07 -19.88 28.52
CA SER A 3 17.83 -19.08 27.33
C SER A 3 19.14 -19.03 26.55
N ASP A 4 19.35 -19.97 25.65
CA ASP A 4 20.34 -19.77 24.59
C ASP A 4 19.88 -18.55 23.79
N GLU A 5 20.63 -17.44 23.90
CA GLU A 5 20.37 -16.23 23.13
C GLU A 5 20.38 -16.59 21.64
N CYS A 6 19.24 -16.43 20.95
CA CYS A 6 19.17 -16.69 19.52
C CYS A 6 20.18 -15.81 18.77
N PRO A 7 21.17 -16.38 18.03
CA PRO A 7 22.18 -15.63 17.29
C PRO A 7 21.57 -14.62 16.32
N GLU A 8 20.41 -14.96 15.75
CA GLU A 8 19.66 -14.13 14.80
C GLU A 8 19.13 -12.84 15.44
N THR A 9 18.83 -12.85 16.74
CA THR A 9 18.43 -11.64 17.48
C THR A 9 19.57 -10.62 17.49
N LYS A 10 20.82 -11.07 17.67
CA LYS A 10 21.99 -10.17 17.68
C LYS A 10 22.21 -9.51 16.31
N VAL A 11 21.99 -10.25 15.23
CA VAL A 11 22.04 -9.71 13.86
C VAL A 11 20.91 -8.71 13.64
N ALA A 12 19.69 -9.02 14.09
CA ALA A 12 18.55 -8.12 13.98
C ALA A 12 18.77 -6.80 14.74
N ASP A 13 19.34 -6.86 15.94
CA ASP A 13 19.68 -5.69 16.75
C ASP A 13 20.78 -4.86 16.09
N ALA A 14 21.81 -5.50 15.52
CA ALA A 14 22.88 -4.82 14.80
C ALA A 14 22.37 -4.07 13.55
N ILE A 15 21.49 -4.70 12.76
CA ILE A 15 20.82 -4.05 11.63
C ILE A 15 19.98 -2.87 12.11
N SER A 16 19.21 -3.07 13.18
CA SER A 16 18.33 -2.02 13.73
C SER A 16 19.13 -0.80 14.18
N LYS A 17 20.23 -1.04 14.88
CA LYS A 17 21.18 0.01 15.29
C LYS A 17 21.77 0.73 14.09
N ALA A 18 22.24 0.01 13.07
CA ALA A 18 22.79 0.63 11.86
C ALA A 18 21.76 1.52 11.13
N VAL A 19 20.50 1.09 11.05
CA VAL A 19 19.42 1.91 10.46
C VAL A 19 19.19 3.18 11.28
N ILE A 20 19.18 3.10 12.62
CA ILE A 20 19.01 4.26 13.50
C ILE A 20 20.20 5.23 13.38
N ASP A 21 21.44 4.71 13.40
CA ASP A 21 22.67 5.49 13.32
C ASP A 21 22.79 6.22 11.97
N HIS A 22 22.31 5.60 10.89
CA HIS A 22 22.33 6.16 9.53
C HIS A 22 20.96 6.62 9.02
N ARG A 23 20.01 6.91 9.91
CA ARG A 23 18.61 7.20 9.57
C ARG A 23 18.42 8.32 8.54
N VAL A 24 19.24 9.37 8.57
CA VAL A 24 19.17 10.47 7.59
C VAL A 24 19.54 9.99 6.20
N ILE A 25 20.63 9.21 6.07
CA ILE A 25 21.06 8.61 4.80
C ILE A 25 19.98 7.65 4.31
N ALA A 26 19.45 6.80 5.19
CA ALA A 26 18.36 5.89 4.86
C ALA A 26 17.13 6.66 4.34
N LEU A 27 16.72 7.76 5.00
CA LEU A 27 15.58 8.58 4.55
C LEU A 27 15.82 9.15 3.15
N VAL A 28 17.02 9.67 2.87
CA VAL A 28 17.37 10.24 1.57
C VAL A 28 17.36 9.15 0.48
N VAL A 29 17.98 8.00 0.74
CA VAL A 29 18.01 6.88 -0.21
C VAL A 29 16.59 6.37 -0.49
N MET A 30 15.79 6.13 0.55
CA MET A 30 14.42 5.63 0.39
C MET A 30 13.53 6.63 -0.33
N SER A 31 13.65 7.93 -0.03
CA SER A 31 12.91 8.99 -0.73
C SER A 31 13.30 9.10 -2.20
N THR A 32 14.58 8.86 -2.51
CA THR A 32 15.10 8.82 -3.88
C THR A 32 14.52 7.63 -4.64
N ILE A 33 14.59 6.43 -4.06
CA ILE A 33 13.99 5.20 -4.63
C ILE A 33 12.50 5.42 -4.86
N ALA A 34 11.77 5.92 -3.86
CA ALA A 34 10.35 6.20 -3.97
C ALA A 34 10.05 7.17 -5.12
N SER A 35 10.84 8.23 -5.29
CA SER A 35 10.67 9.20 -6.38
C SER A 35 10.90 8.58 -7.76
N LEU A 36 11.96 7.78 -7.93
CA LEU A 36 12.24 7.05 -9.17
C LEU A 36 11.13 6.04 -9.51
N MET A 37 10.66 5.29 -8.51
CA MET A 37 9.56 4.34 -8.67
C MET A 37 8.26 5.03 -9.10
N LEU A 38 8.01 6.25 -8.60
CA LEU A 38 6.82 7.00 -8.96
C LEU A 38 6.89 7.54 -10.39
N GLU A 39 8.07 7.99 -10.83
CA GLU A 39 8.28 8.36 -12.23
C GLU A 39 8.07 7.15 -13.15
N PHE A 40 8.62 5.99 -12.78
CA PHE A 40 8.39 4.74 -13.49
C PHE A 40 6.90 4.36 -13.52
N ALA A 41 6.20 4.47 -12.38
CA ALA A 41 4.77 4.22 -12.29
C ALA A 41 3.98 5.13 -13.24
N TYR A 42 4.33 6.41 -13.32
CA TYR A 42 3.70 7.35 -14.25
C TYR A 42 3.91 6.93 -15.72
N LYS A 43 5.14 6.55 -16.10
CA LYS A 43 5.44 6.06 -17.46
C LYS A 43 4.66 4.80 -17.81
N CYS A 44 4.44 3.92 -16.84
CA CYS A 44 3.68 2.68 -17.03
C CYS A 44 2.18 2.94 -17.13
N SER A 45 1.63 3.80 -16.29
CA SER A 45 0.19 4.10 -16.24
C SER A 45 -0.26 5.00 -17.40
N SER A 46 0.59 5.91 -17.88
CA SER A 46 0.27 6.79 -19.02
C SER A 46 0.06 6.03 -20.33
N ARG A 47 0.58 4.80 -20.42
CA ARG A 47 0.36 3.88 -21.55
C ARG A 47 -0.94 3.07 -21.44
N GLN A 48 -1.64 3.15 -20.30
CA GLN A 48 -2.84 2.35 -20.06
C GLN A 48 -4.07 3.00 -20.70
N PRO A 49 -5.05 2.19 -21.13
CA PRO A 49 -6.29 2.70 -21.67
C PRO A 49 -6.99 3.63 -20.66
N PHE A 50 -7.56 4.71 -21.19
CA PHE A 50 -8.30 5.73 -20.44
C PHE A 50 -7.52 6.53 -19.41
N PHE A 51 -6.23 6.26 -19.17
CA PHE A 51 -5.46 6.99 -18.16
C PHE A 51 -5.60 8.50 -18.36
N GLU A 52 -5.47 8.98 -19.61
CA GLU A 52 -5.60 10.39 -19.95
C GLU A 52 -6.99 11.00 -19.67
N LYS A 53 -8.05 10.17 -19.67
CA LYS A 53 -9.42 10.60 -19.41
C LYS A 53 -9.73 10.73 -17.91
N LEU A 54 -8.84 10.23 -17.05
CA LEU A 54 -9.03 10.28 -15.61
C LEU A 54 -8.72 11.67 -15.03
N SER A 55 -9.44 12.05 -13.97
CA SER A 55 -9.10 13.25 -13.22
C SER A 55 -7.70 13.16 -12.62
N GLN A 56 -7.05 14.32 -12.43
CA GLN A 56 -5.69 14.37 -11.89
C GLN A 56 -5.58 13.63 -10.55
N LYS A 57 -6.55 13.82 -9.65
CA LYS A 57 -6.66 13.09 -8.39
C LYS A 57 -6.63 11.57 -8.58
N ARG A 58 -7.33 11.05 -9.59
CA ARG A 58 -7.38 9.61 -9.86
C ARG A 58 -6.09 9.09 -10.48
N LYS A 59 -5.48 9.85 -11.42
CA LYS A 59 -4.16 9.53 -11.98
C LYS A 59 -3.12 9.37 -10.87
N TRP A 60 -3.13 10.25 -9.88
CA TRP A 60 -2.23 10.17 -8.73
C TRP A 60 -2.45 8.93 -7.87
N VAL A 61 -3.70 8.63 -7.47
CA VAL A 61 -4.01 7.42 -6.68
C VAL A 61 -3.51 6.16 -7.39
N ILE A 62 -3.75 6.06 -8.70
CA ILE A 62 -3.28 4.94 -9.51
C ILE A 62 -1.76 4.81 -9.46
N ASN A 63 -1.04 5.92 -9.63
CA ASN A 63 0.41 5.95 -9.60
C ASN A 63 0.98 5.61 -8.22
N SER A 64 0.38 6.11 -7.13
CA SER A 64 0.75 5.76 -5.75
C SER A 64 0.61 4.26 -5.49
N HIS A 65 -0.51 3.66 -5.92
CA HIS A 65 -0.71 2.22 -5.81
C HIS A 65 0.31 1.42 -6.64
N LEU A 66 0.57 1.83 -7.87
CA LEU A 66 1.54 1.18 -8.76
C LEU A 66 2.98 1.30 -8.24
N GLN A 67 3.32 2.42 -7.61
CA GLN A 67 4.61 2.63 -6.96
C GLN A 67 4.80 1.71 -5.74
N ARG A 68 3.74 1.45 -4.96
CA ARG A 68 3.78 0.58 -3.77
C ARG A 68 3.80 -0.91 -4.09
N ALA A 69 3.19 -1.32 -5.21
CA ALA A 69 3.02 -2.74 -5.53
C ALA A 69 4.33 -3.55 -5.60
N PRO A 70 5.43 -3.05 -6.20
CA PRO A 70 6.70 -3.78 -6.24
C PRO A 70 7.38 -3.91 -4.86
N LEU A 71 6.99 -3.07 -3.89
CA LEU A 71 7.51 -3.10 -2.53
C LEU A 71 6.71 -4.05 -1.62
N ALA A 72 5.50 -4.40 -2.01
CA ALA A 72 4.63 -5.30 -1.25
C ALA A 72 5.27 -6.66 -0.91
N PRO A 73 6.04 -7.32 -1.80
CA PRO A 73 6.74 -8.56 -1.46
C PRO A 73 7.65 -8.46 -0.23
N LEU A 74 8.31 -7.32 -0.02
CA LEU A 74 9.16 -7.09 1.16
C LEU A 74 8.35 -7.15 2.46
N LEU A 75 7.10 -6.66 2.43
CA LEU A 75 6.18 -6.74 3.56
C LEU A 75 5.60 -8.15 3.74
N LEU A 76 5.38 -8.90 2.65
CA LEU A 76 4.81 -10.25 2.74
C LEU A 76 5.74 -11.25 3.49
N VAL A 77 7.05 -10.98 3.53
CA VAL A 77 8.02 -11.75 4.33
C VAL A 77 7.63 -11.78 5.82
N GLY A 78 6.86 -10.80 6.31
CA GLY A 78 6.34 -10.78 7.68
C GLY A 78 5.54 -12.03 8.07
N TYR A 79 4.85 -12.70 7.13
CA TYR A 79 4.18 -13.97 7.45
C TYR A 79 5.17 -15.08 7.76
N VAL A 80 6.24 -15.19 6.98
CA VAL A 80 7.30 -16.19 7.17
C VAL A 80 8.01 -15.94 8.50
N LEU A 81 8.32 -14.67 8.81
CA LEU A 81 8.93 -14.29 10.08
C LEU A 81 8.01 -14.56 11.27
N ALA A 82 6.71 -14.29 11.16
CA ALA A 82 5.76 -14.59 12.22
C ALA A 82 5.70 -16.10 12.51
N ILE A 83 5.67 -16.95 11.48
CA ILE A 83 5.71 -18.41 11.63
C ILE A 83 7.04 -18.84 12.26
N TYR A 84 8.17 -18.30 11.82
CA TYR A 84 9.47 -18.59 12.40
C TYR A 84 9.54 -18.24 13.89
N ILE A 85 9.08 -17.05 14.28
CA ILE A 85 9.05 -16.61 15.69
C ILE A 85 8.15 -17.55 16.52
N LEU A 86 6.98 -17.93 15.99
CA LEU A 86 6.07 -18.84 16.68
C LEU A 86 6.63 -20.26 16.83
N ALA A 87 7.36 -20.74 15.82
CA ALA A 87 7.92 -22.09 15.81
C ALA A 87 9.19 -22.23 16.67
N THR A 88 10.03 -21.19 16.71
CA THR A 88 11.36 -21.23 17.34
C THR A 88 11.44 -20.50 18.67
N GLY A 89 10.52 -19.57 18.93
CA GLY A 89 10.62 -18.63 20.06
C GLY A 89 11.66 -17.52 19.84
N CYS A 90 12.45 -17.55 18.77
CA CYS A 90 13.47 -16.55 18.47
C CYS A 90 12.85 -15.28 17.90
N ASN A 91 13.03 -14.16 18.59
CA ASN A 91 12.46 -12.87 18.17
C ASN A 91 13.38 -12.10 17.24
N VAL A 92 13.15 -12.27 15.94
CA VAL A 92 13.84 -11.52 14.86
C VAL A 92 12.98 -10.37 14.30
N ALA A 93 11.87 -10.04 14.96
CA ALA A 93 10.90 -9.08 14.43
C ALA A 93 11.46 -7.65 14.35
N SER A 94 12.39 -7.27 15.24
CA SER A 94 12.86 -5.89 15.37
C SER A 94 13.44 -5.31 14.08
N ALA A 95 14.35 -6.04 13.41
CA ALA A 95 14.96 -5.57 12.16
C ALA A 95 13.94 -5.46 11.02
N TYR A 96 13.05 -6.45 10.92
CA TYR A 96 12.00 -6.45 9.90
C TYR A 96 11.01 -5.32 10.12
N MET A 97 10.56 -5.13 11.37
CA MET A 97 9.61 -4.09 11.74
C MET A 97 10.19 -2.71 11.53
N LEU A 98 11.43 -2.46 11.95
CA LEU A 98 12.09 -1.19 11.74
C LEU A 98 12.22 -0.85 10.25
N THR A 99 12.74 -1.79 9.44
CA THR A 99 12.94 -1.57 8.00
C THR A 99 11.61 -1.37 7.27
N SER A 100 10.61 -2.19 7.59
CA SER A 100 9.30 -2.15 6.94
C SER A 100 8.47 -0.94 7.36
N ALA A 101 8.51 -0.57 8.65
CA ALA A 101 7.83 0.63 9.14
C ALA A 101 8.46 1.89 8.56
N PHE A 102 9.79 1.94 8.47
CA PHE A 102 10.49 3.06 7.85
C PHE A 102 10.16 3.20 6.36
N LEU A 103 10.09 2.08 5.63
CA LEU A 103 9.64 2.05 4.24
C LEU A 103 8.19 2.56 4.12
N ALA A 104 7.26 2.03 4.91
CA ALA A 104 5.85 2.43 4.86
C ALA A 104 5.67 3.91 5.20
N ALA A 105 6.32 4.40 6.26
CA ALA A 105 6.28 5.80 6.67
C ALA A 105 6.86 6.74 5.61
N THR A 106 7.95 6.34 4.94
CA THR A 106 8.54 7.14 3.84
C THR A 106 7.57 7.26 2.66
N MET A 107 6.90 6.17 2.29
CA MET A 107 5.92 6.16 1.19
C MET A 107 4.69 7.04 1.50
N ASP A 108 4.18 6.97 2.72
CA ASP A 108 3.05 7.80 3.14
C ASP A 108 3.43 9.27 3.35
N PHE A 109 4.65 9.55 3.84
CA PHE A 109 5.16 10.92 3.92
C PHE A 109 5.32 11.54 2.53
N GLN A 110 5.84 10.78 1.56
CA GLN A 110 5.96 11.25 0.19
C GLN A 110 4.58 11.55 -0.42
N GLU A 111 3.58 10.73 -0.12
CA GLU A 111 2.20 10.98 -0.52
C GLU A 111 1.66 12.27 0.10
N TRP A 112 1.83 12.45 1.43
CA TRP A 112 1.45 13.67 2.13
C TRP A 112 2.08 14.90 1.47
N VAL A 113 3.41 14.95 1.36
CA VAL A 113 4.15 16.14 0.87
C VAL A 113 3.68 16.56 -0.52
N ARG A 114 3.34 15.61 -1.40
CA ARG A 114 2.91 15.91 -2.77
C ARG A 114 1.48 16.47 -2.85
N PHE A 115 0.62 16.14 -1.90
CA PHE A 115 -0.77 16.62 -1.88
C PHE A 115 -0.99 17.82 -0.95
N TRP A 116 0.02 18.16 -0.15
CA TRP A 116 -0.04 19.31 0.74
C TRP A 116 0.07 20.63 -0.04
N PRO A 117 -0.68 21.69 0.34
CA PRO A 117 -1.79 21.70 1.31
C PRO A 117 -3.17 21.51 0.68
N ARG A 118 -3.31 21.62 -0.65
CA ARG A 118 -4.62 21.85 -1.30
C ARG A 118 -5.36 20.58 -1.71
N ASP A 119 -4.65 19.50 -1.99
CA ASP A 119 -5.23 18.32 -2.64
C ASP A 119 -5.32 17.09 -1.72
N LEU A 120 -4.78 17.19 -0.50
CA LEU A 120 -4.87 16.13 0.50
C LEU A 120 -6.26 16.16 1.14
N PRO A 121 -7.14 15.18 0.84
CA PRO A 121 -8.46 15.18 1.42
C PRO A 121 -8.32 14.94 2.93
N TRP A 122 -9.07 15.70 3.73
CA TRP A 122 -8.94 15.67 5.19
C TRP A 122 -9.09 14.25 5.76
N GLU A 123 -9.83 13.37 5.07
CA GLU A 123 -10.03 11.97 5.46
C GLU A 123 -8.73 11.16 5.47
N TYR A 124 -7.71 11.57 4.72
CA TYR A 124 -6.42 10.88 4.61
C TYR A 124 -5.35 11.45 5.55
N ILE A 125 -5.53 12.67 6.07
CA ILE A 125 -4.59 13.29 7.01
C ILE A 125 -4.40 12.41 8.24
N TRP A 126 -5.50 11.89 8.80
CA TRP A 126 -5.44 11.02 9.97
C TRP A 126 -4.71 9.70 9.71
N HIS A 127 -4.82 9.15 8.50
CA HIS A 127 -4.07 7.97 8.10
C HIS A 127 -2.56 8.26 8.04
N HIS A 128 -2.16 9.37 7.41
CA HIS A 128 -0.74 9.71 7.31
C HIS A 128 -0.14 10.07 8.66
N ILE A 129 -0.85 10.83 9.51
CA ILE A 129 -0.44 11.08 10.89
C ILE A 129 -0.26 9.76 11.63
N ALA A 130 -1.22 8.85 11.52
CA ALA A 130 -1.16 7.55 12.16
C ALA A 130 0.05 6.71 11.71
N VAL A 131 0.36 6.67 10.41
CA VAL A 131 1.51 5.89 9.91
C VAL A 131 2.85 6.54 10.25
N ILE A 132 2.95 7.87 10.24
CA ILE A 132 4.16 8.58 10.69
C ILE A 132 4.39 8.31 12.19
N VAL A 133 3.32 8.41 12.99
CA VAL A 133 3.37 8.09 14.42
C VAL A 133 3.76 6.63 14.66
N LEU A 134 3.23 5.69 13.87
CA LEU A 134 3.61 4.29 13.94
C LEU A 134 5.11 4.10 13.61
N GLY A 135 5.63 4.82 12.60
CA GLY A 135 7.05 4.86 12.28
C GLY A 135 7.91 5.35 13.45
N ILE A 136 7.52 6.44 14.10
CA ILE A 136 8.19 6.97 15.30
C ILE A 136 8.13 5.95 16.44
N GLN A 137 7.00 5.28 16.63
CA GLN A 137 6.85 4.26 17.69
C GLN A 137 7.82 3.09 17.52
N PHE A 138 8.08 2.65 16.29
CA PHE A 138 9.05 1.59 16.01
C PHE A 138 10.51 2.07 16.09
N CYS A 139 10.78 3.35 15.84
CA CYS A 139 12.14 3.89 15.91
C CYS A 139 12.57 4.27 17.34
N ASP A 140 11.69 4.91 18.12
CA ASP A 140 12.07 5.60 19.36
C ASP A 140 11.37 5.07 20.63
N LEU A 141 10.18 4.47 20.53
CA LEU A 141 9.36 4.15 21.71
C LEU A 141 9.46 2.69 22.17
N GLY A 142 10.33 1.90 21.55
CA GLY A 142 10.70 0.57 22.07
C GLY A 142 9.53 -0.41 22.14
N LEU A 143 8.50 -0.27 21.29
CA LEU A 143 7.47 -1.30 21.16
C LEU A 143 8.17 -2.62 20.86
N LYS A 144 8.01 -3.59 21.77
CA LYS A 144 8.56 -4.92 21.56
C LYS A 144 7.97 -5.45 20.26
N SER A 145 8.81 -5.59 19.25
CA SER A 145 8.42 -6.17 17.98
C SER A 145 8.02 -7.61 18.25
N THR A 146 6.79 -7.96 17.93
CA THR A 146 6.22 -9.29 18.16
C THR A 146 5.75 -9.90 16.85
N TRP A 147 5.48 -11.19 16.82
CA TRP A 147 4.94 -11.88 15.64
C TRP A 147 3.64 -11.23 15.13
N GLN A 148 2.80 -10.67 16.02
CA GLN A 148 1.58 -9.95 15.62
C GLN A 148 1.90 -8.74 14.75
N TRP A 149 2.97 -8.00 15.09
CA TRP A 149 3.40 -6.86 14.29
C TRP A 149 3.95 -7.30 12.93
N CYS A 150 4.61 -8.45 12.84
CA CYS A 150 5.03 -9.03 11.57
C CYS A 150 3.84 -9.33 10.66
N ILE A 151 2.78 -9.94 11.21
CA ILE A 151 1.52 -10.18 10.49
C ILE A 151 0.84 -8.87 10.09
N PHE A 152 0.85 -7.87 10.99
CA PHE A 152 0.28 -6.56 10.72
C PHE A 152 0.89 -5.91 9.47
N MET A 153 2.22 -5.91 9.38
CA MET A 153 2.94 -5.38 8.22
C MET A 153 2.72 -6.24 6.96
N ALA A 154 2.69 -7.57 7.09
CA ALA A 154 2.40 -8.45 5.96
C ALA A 154 1.00 -8.21 5.37
N ASN A 155 0.00 -8.00 6.23
CA ASN A 155 -1.35 -7.61 5.82
C ASN A 155 -1.39 -6.25 5.10
N ILE A 156 -0.47 -5.31 5.40
CA ILE A 156 -0.30 -4.07 4.63
C ILE A 156 0.26 -4.39 3.23
N GLY A 157 1.22 -5.31 3.13
CA GLY A 157 1.72 -5.84 1.85
C GLY A 157 0.60 -6.41 0.98
N VAL A 158 -0.27 -7.26 1.54
CA VAL A 158 -1.45 -7.79 0.82
C VAL A 158 -2.33 -6.64 0.30
N GLN A 159 -2.55 -5.62 1.12
CA GLN A 159 -3.32 -4.44 0.71
C GLN A 159 -2.69 -3.71 -0.46
N TRP A 160 -1.37 -3.49 -0.45
CA TRP A 160 -0.67 -2.85 -1.55
C TRP A 160 -0.80 -3.64 -2.86
N CYS A 161 -0.69 -4.97 -2.81
CA CYS A 161 -0.97 -5.83 -3.97
C CYS A 161 -2.40 -5.65 -4.49
N THR A 162 -3.40 -5.67 -3.59
CA THR A 162 -4.80 -5.50 -4.00
C THR A 162 -5.13 -4.08 -4.49
N ASN A 163 -4.46 -3.06 -3.97
CA ASN A 163 -4.62 -1.68 -4.43
C ASN A 163 -4.12 -1.51 -5.87
N TYR A 164 -3.07 -2.22 -6.26
CA TYR A 164 -2.67 -2.28 -7.67
C TYR A 164 -3.75 -2.93 -8.54
N VAL A 165 -4.31 -4.07 -8.10
CA VAL A 165 -5.39 -4.74 -8.83
C VAL A 165 -6.63 -3.85 -8.97
N SER A 166 -6.98 -3.05 -7.95
CA SER A 166 -8.14 -2.15 -8.03
C SER A 166 -8.00 -1.05 -9.09
N ASN A 167 -6.77 -0.66 -9.44
CA ASN A 167 -6.54 0.32 -10.51
C ASN A 167 -7.11 -0.16 -11.86
N LEU A 168 -7.15 -1.47 -12.09
CA LEU A 168 -7.70 -2.07 -13.31
C LEU A 168 -9.19 -1.77 -13.48
N ILE A 169 -9.93 -1.46 -12.40
CA ILE A 169 -11.33 -1.01 -12.50
C ILE A 169 -11.42 0.27 -13.34
N PHE A 170 -10.44 1.17 -13.22
CA PHE A 170 -10.42 2.45 -13.91
C PHE A 170 -9.76 2.39 -15.29
N LEU A 171 -8.77 1.52 -15.46
CA LEU A 171 -7.92 1.46 -16.64
C LEU A 171 -8.34 0.39 -17.67
N SER A 172 -9.10 -0.61 -17.26
CA SER A 172 -9.41 -1.74 -18.15
C SER A 172 -10.50 -1.42 -19.18
N PRO A 173 -10.30 -1.76 -20.46
CA PRO A 173 -11.35 -1.72 -21.49
C PRO A 173 -12.29 -2.93 -21.43
N SER A 174 -12.21 -3.77 -20.39
CA SER A 174 -13.00 -4.99 -20.26
C SER A 174 -13.79 -5.04 -18.95
N VAL A 175 -15.12 -5.16 -19.08
CA VAL A 175 -16.05 -5.42 -17.95
C VAL A 175 -15.63 -6.66 -17.16
N ARG A 176 -15.14 -7.70 -17.84
CA ARG A 176 -14.71 -8.96 -17.19
C ARG A 176 -13.57 -8.69 -16.22
N VAL A 177 -12.58 -7.89 -16.64
CA VAL A 177 -11.44 -7.50 -15.79
C VAL A 177 -11.91 -6.61 -14.64
N CYS A 178 -12.81 -5.66 -14.88
CA CYS A 178 -13.38 -4.85 -13.80
C CYS A 178 -14.07 -5.72 -12.74
N LYS A 179 -14.90 -6.69 -13.15
CA LYS A 179 -15.56 -7.66 -12.24
C LYS A 179 -14.54 -8.49 -11.46
N TRP A 180 -13.47 -8.97 -12.11
CA TRP A 180 -12.40 -9.71 -11.45
C TRP A 180 -11.65 -8.85 -10.43
N ALA A 181 -11.26 -7.62 -10.80
CA ALA A 181 -10.56 -6.69 -9.93
C ALA A 181 -11.39 -6.33 -8.68
N THR A 182 -12.69 -6.12 -8.82
CA THR A 182 -13.61 -5.94 -7.69
C THR A 182 -13.64 -7.17 -6.80
N ARG A 183 -13.67 -8.38 -7.37
CA ARG A 183 -13.65 -9.63 -6.58
C ARG A 183 -12.39 -9.80 -5.76
N CYS A 184 -11.23 -9.44 -6.32
CA CYS A 184 -9.96 -9.47 -5.59
C CYS A 184 -9.96 -8.57 -4.34
N GLN A 185 -10.79 -7.52 -4.29
CA GLN A 185 -10.90 -6.67 -3.09
C GLN A 185 -11.58 -7.37 -1.92
N PHE A 186 -12.40 -8.39 -2.16
CA PHE A 186 -12.99 -9.17 -1.07
C PHE A 186 -11.95 -10.09 -0.41
N LEU A 187 -10.88 -10.46 -1.12
CA LEU A 187 -9.80 -11.30 -0.58
C LEU A 187 -8.98 -10.60 0.50
N VAL A 188 -8.97 -9.26 0.53
CA VAL A 188 -8.22 -8.48 1.54
C VAL A 188 -9.05 -8.16 2.79
N ILE A 189 -10.36 -8.45 2.78
CA ILE A 189 -11.22 -8.23 3.95
C ILE A 189 -10.70 -8.95 5.20
N PRO A 190 -10.35 -10.26 5.14
CA PRO A 190 -9.81 -10.96 6.30
C PRO A 190 -8.51 -10.33 6.84
N ALA A 191 -7.59 -9.95 5.94
CA ALA A 191 -6.33 -9.30 6.31
C ALA A 191 -6.58 -7.94 7.00
N LYS A 192 -7.53 -7.14 6.50
CA LYS A 192 -7.89 -5.86 7.12
C LYS A 192 -8.54 -6.04 8.48
N THR A 193 -9.46 -7.00 8.63
CA THR A 193 -10.08 -7.35 9.91
C THR A 193 -9.03 -7.83 10.92
N CYS A 194 -8.10 -8.68 10.49
CA CYS A 194 -6.98 -9.14 11.31
C CYS A 194 -6.15 -7.95 11.86
N ASN A 195 -5.84 -6.97 11.01
CA ASN A 195 -5.13 -5.75 11.44
C ASN A 195 -5.91 -4.94 12.47
N VAL A 196 -7.24 -4.82 12.32
CA VAL A 196 -8.09 -4.17 13.34
C VAL A 196 -8.00 -4.91 14.67
N CYS A 197 -8.11 -6.25 14.65
CA CYS A 197 -7.99 -7.07 15.86
C CYS A 197 -6.61 -6.92 16.53
N ILE A 198 -5.53 -6.92 15.75
CA ILE A 198 -4.16 -6.73 16.27
C ILE A 198 -4.03 -5.35 16.93
N MET A 199 -4.53 -4.29 16.30
CA MET A 199 -4.49 -2.94 16.89
C MET A 199 -5.30 -2.87 18.18
N CYS A 200 -6.52 -3.43 18.22
CA CYS A 200 -7.33 -3.48 19.44
C CYS A 200 -6.62 -4.21 20.58
N HIS A 201 -5.97 -5.34 20.27
CA HIS A 201 -5.18 -6.08 21.26
C HIS A 201 -3.99 -5.25 21.77
N LYS A 202 -3.28 -4.55 20.88
CA LYS A 202 -2.13 -3.70 21.25
C LYS A 202 -2.53 -2.44 22.02
N ILE A 203 -3.71 -1.87 21.75
CA ILE A 203 -4.29 -0.78 22.55
C ILE A 203 -4.54 -1.27 23.99
N LYS A 204 -5.15 -2.46 24.13
CA LYS A 204 -5.40 -3.06 25.45
C LYS A 204 -4.08 -3.29 26.20
N GLU A 205 -3.10 -3.92 25.57
CA GLU A 205 -1.77 -4.19 26.15
C GLU A 205 -1.08 -2.88 26.59
N ALA A 206 -1.14 -1.83 25.76
CA ALA A 206 -0.59 -0.52 26.09
C ALA A 206 -1.30 0.13 27.29
N ALA A 207 -2.63 0.03 27.38
CA ALA A 207 -3.40 0.53 28.52
C ALA A 207 -3.08 -0.23 29.81
N GLU A 208 -3.00 -1.56 29.76
CA GLU A 208 -2.68 -2.42 30.92
C GLU A 208 -1.26 -2.18 31.45
N THR A 209 -0.32 -1.82 30.58
CA THR A 209 1.07 -1.49 30.94
C THR A 209 1.26 -0.03 31.34
N GLY A 210 0.19 0.78 31.37
CA GLY A 210 0.23 2.20 31.74
C GLY A 210 0.85 3.11 30.67
N THR A 211 1.08 2.61 29.45
CA THR A 211 1.64 3.39 28.33
C THR A 211 0.55 4.15 27.58
N TRP A 212 -0.19 5.00 28.29
CA TRP A 212 -1.41 5.68 27.79
C TRP A 212 -1.20 6.50 26.52
N GLY A 213 -0.02 7.10 26.33
CA GLY A 213 0.31 7.81 25.09
C GLY A 213 0.31 6.88 23.86
N ILE A 214 0.89 5.68 23.99
CA ILE A 214 0.88 4.66 22.93
C ILE A 214 -0.55 4.17 22.70
N ALA A 215 -1.30 3.89 23.77
CA ALA A 215 -2.70 3.45 23.67
C ALA A 215 -3.58 4.46 22.93
N ALA A 216 -3.46 5.75 23.26
CA ALA A 216 -4.19 6.83 22.59
C ALA A 216 -3.84 6.92 21.09
N MET A 217 -2.54 6.89 20.76
CA MET A 217 -2.08 6.95 19.37
C MET A 217 -2.53 5.74 18.54
N LEU A 218 -2.44 4.53 19.10
CA LEU A 218 -2.95 3.31 18.45
C LEU A 218 -4.47 3.36 18.29
N THR A 219 -5.20 3.96 19.23
CA THR A 219 -6.65 4.15 19.11
C THR A 219 -7.01 5.03 17.93
N VAL A 220 -6.36 6.20 17.78
CA VAL A 220 -6.58 7.08 16.63
C VAL A 220 -6.27 6.37 15.31
N THR A 221 -5.15 5.63 15.28
CA THR A 221 -4.74 4.82 14.12
C THR A 221 -5.78 3.76 13.78
N CYS A 222 -6.27 3.02 14.78
CA CYS A 222 -7.25 1.97 14.62
C CYS A 222 -8.59 2.51 14.09
N LEU A 223 -9.05 3.65 14.62
CA LEU A 223 -10.27 4.31 14.15
C LEU A 223 -10.15 4.77 12.70
N GLY A 224 -9.07 5.47 12.36
CA GLY A 224 -8.82 5.94 10.99
C GLY A 224 -8.73 4.79 9.99
N TYR A 225 -7.98 3.74 10.35
CA TYR A 225 -7.87 2.53 9.54
C TYR A 225 -9.22 1.81 9.35
N THR A 226 -9.99 1.65 10.42
CA THR A 226 -11.31 1.01 10.39
C THR A 226 -12.29 1.80 9.54
N TYR A 227 -12.29 3.14 9.65
CA TYR A 227 -13.11 4.01 8.82
C TYR A 227 -12.80 3.84 7.32
N ILE A 228 -11.53 3.88 6.93
CA ILE A 228 -11.09 3.68 5.54
C ILE A 228 -11.48 2.28 5.06
N PHE A 229 -11.30 1.26 5.90
CA PHE A 229 -11.68 -0.11 5.60
C PHE A 229 -13.18 -0.23 5.32
N VAL A 230 -14.05 0.27 6.19
CA VAL A 230 -15.51 0.22 6.03
C VAL A 230 -15.96 0.98 4.78
N LYS A 231 -15.39 2.17 4.54
CA LYS A 231 -15.68 2.97 3.35
C LYS A 231 -15.30 2.23 2.06
N SER A 232 -14.11 1.62 2.04
CA SER A 232 -13.62 0.82 0.92
C SER A 232 -14.47 -0.42 0.68
N ALA A 233 -14.80 -1.18 1.72
CA ALA A 233 -15.65 -2.36 1.62
C ALA A 233 -17.05 -1.99 1.11
N SER A 234 -17.63 -0.92 1.63
CA SER A 234 -18.95 -0.42 1.20
C SER A 234 -18.95 -0.02 -0.28
N PHE A 235 -17.87 0.63 -0.77
CA PHE A 235 -17.72 0.94 -2.18
C PHE A 235 -17.76 -0.34 -3.03
N TYR A 236 -16.92 -1.34 -2.73
CA TYR A 236 -16.83 -2.55 -3.54
C TYR A 236 -18.07 -3.45 -3.44
N LEU A 237 -18.77 -3.46 -2.31
CA LEU A 237 -20.05 -4.15 -2.16
C LEU A 237 -21.14 -3.54 -3.05
N ARG A 238 -21.12 -2.23 -3.25
CA ARG A 238 -22.11 -1.49 -4.05
C ARG A 238 -21.65 -1.22 -5.48
N PHE A 239 -20.43 -1.62 -5.84
CA PHE A 239 -19.84 -1.29 -7.13
C PHE A 239 -20.41 -2.20 -8.24
N ASP A 240 -21.20 -1.60 -9.12
CA ASP A 240 -21.66 -2.26 -10.34
C ASP A 240 -20.68 -2.00 -11.49
N ALA A 241 -19.83 -3.00 -11.76
CA ALA A 241 -18.84 -2.94 -12.83
C ALA A 241 -19.47 -2.75 -14.22
N GLN A 242 -20.67 -3.27 -14.46
CA GLN A 242 -21.32 -3.20 -15.76
C GLN A 242 -21.90 -1.81 -16.00
N LYS A 243 -22.57 -1.24 -14.99
CA LYS A 243 -23.04 0.15 -15.01
C LYS A 243 -21.88 1.13 -15.07
N TYR A 244 -20.80 0.90 -14.32
CA TYR A 244 -19.62 1.76 -14.37
C TYR A 244 -18.99 1.77 -15.76
N PHE A 245 -18.77 0.59 -16.34
CA PHE A 245 -18.21 0.46 -17.68
C PHE A 245 -19.08 1.15 -18.72
N SER A 246 -20.39 0.89 -18.76
CA SER A 246 -21.27 1.44 -19.79
C SER A 246 -21.37 2.97 -19.76
N THR A 247 -21.26 3.57 -18.57
CA THR A 247 -21.38 5.02 -18.37
C THR A 247 -20.08 5.79 -18.55
N HIS A 248 -18.93 5.20 -18.25
CA HIS A 248 -17.64 5.89 -18.31
C HIS A 248 -16.76 5.31 -19.42
N GLN A 249 -16.29 4.09 -19.25
CA GLN A 249 -15.29 3.46 -20.13
C GLN A 249 -15.84 3.17 -21.53
N GLY A 250 -17.12 2.79 -21.64
CA GLY A 250 -17.81 2.58 -22.90
C GLY A 250 -18.02 3.88 -23.69
N VAL A 251 -18.21 5.01 -23.00
CA VAL A 251 -18.24 6.33 -23.64
C VAL A 251 -16.85 6.67 -24.17
N TRP A 252 -15.81 6.52 -23.33
CA TRP A 252 -14.44 6.81 -23.73
C TRP A 252 -13.94 5.91 -24.88
N ASN A 253 -14.35 4.64 -24.92
CA ASN A 253 -14.04 3.74 -26.03
C ASN A 253 -14.68 4.18 -27.34
N ARG A 254 -15.93 4.67 -27.30
CA ARG A 254 -16.62 5.17 -28.51
C ARG A 254 -16.08 6.52 -28.99
N SER A 255 -15.48 7.30 -28.09
CA SER A 255 -14.89 8.61 -28.40
C SER A 255 -13.38 8.55 -28.71
N ALA A 256 -12.78 7.35 -28.70
CA ALA A 256 -11.43 7.19 -29.20
C ALA A 256 -11.47 7.38 -30.73
N PRO A 257 -10.60 8.22 -31.32
CA PRO A 257 -10.51 8.28 -32.77
C PRO A 257 -10.27 6.86 -33.28
N LEU A 258 -11.09 6.42 -34.24
CA LEU A 258 -10.80 5.22 -35.01
C LEU A 258 -9.36 5.39 -35.48
N ALA A 259 -8.46 4.54 -34.98
CA ALA A 259 -7.15 4.43 -35.60
C ALA A 259 -7.45 4.23 -37.09
N GLU A 260 -7.01 5.19 -37.92
CA GLU A 260 -7.15 5.11 -39.36
C GLU A 260 -6.74 3.70 -39.75
N SER A 261 -7.71 2.92 -40.23
CA SER A 261 -7.43 1.60 -40.75
C SER A 261 -6.38 1.80 -41.85
N GLU A 262 -5.30 1.04 -41.78
CA GLU A 262 -4.25 0.97 -42.81
C GLU A 262 -4.76 0.50 -44.19
N GLU A 263 -6.07 0.53 -44.45
CA GLU A 263 -6.72 0.27 -45.73
C GLU A 263 -6.59 1.41 -46.76
N SER A 264 -6.03 2.57 -46.37
CA SER A 264 -5.78 3.66 -47.32
C SER A 264 -4.43 3.57 -48.06
N ILE A 265 -3.54 2.63 -47.71
CA ILE A 265 -2.24 2.47 -48.40
C ILE A 265 -2.33 1.49 -49.59
N GLU A 266 -3.26 0.53 -49.60
CA GLU A 266 -3.39 -0.42 -50.73
C GLU A 266 -4.26 0.08 -51.89
N SER A 267 -5.09 1.11 -51.70
CA SER A 267 -5.93 1.66 -52.79
C SER A 267 -5.22 2.71 -53.66
N GLY A 268 -4.02 3.16 -53.29
CA GLY A 268 -3.22 4.11 -54.07
C GLY A 268 -2.22 3.49 -55.06
N ALA A 269 -1.98 2.17 -55.01
CA ALA A 269 -0.90 1.52 -55.76
C ALA A 269 -1.35 0.76 -57.04
N LYS A 270 -2.62 0.82 -57.44
CA LYS A 270 -3.15 0.10 -58.62
C LYS A 270 -3.80 1.00 -59.67
N SER A 271 -3.18 2.13 -60.00
CA SER A 271 -3.61 2.96 -61.14
C SER A 271 -2.44 3.65 -61.84
N GLN A 272 -1.41 2.89 -62.23
CA GLN A 272 -0.45 3.27 -63.28
C GLN A 272 0.15 2.00 -63.92
N VAL A 273 -0.60 1.36 -64.82
CA VAL A 273 -0.10 0.65 -66.02
C VAL A 273 -1.16 0.80 -67.10
#